data_AF-A0A9X7UFS0-F1
#
_entry.id   AF-A0A9X7UFS0-F1
#
_cell.length_a   1.000
_cell.length_b   1.000
_cell.length_c   1.000
_cell.angle_alpha   90.00
_cell.angle_beta   90.00
_cell.angle_gamma   90.00
#
_symmetry.space_group_name_H-M   'P 1'
#
loop_
_entity.id
_entity.type
_entity.pdbx_description
1 polymer ?
#
loop_
_entity_poly.entity_id
_entity_poly.type
_entity_poly.pdbx_seq_one_letter_code
_entity_poly.pdbx_strand_id
1 'polypeptide(L)'
;MRADYPLSFQRECEPARPLLTIATVQTASADRLRTVRNGTGDRLAILGDGDAFTALADQTRDVLIDPALGNWDFFADHPSDYARSSAIEAFLPVENVRGTAFTYAARYVLLRAITHIGNEPAETLSGVRRLIHALPASAIAEVAGHDPSCPQALRWGETVRATVMTGIAGIADRTPGIAPVSIARWLAGPSTVILFVRRDPGRPSYEISAIEVALRDHAMLSGFSTHRSDDEARSTGRP
;
A
#
# COMPACT_ATOMS: atom_id res chain seq x y z
N MET A 1 49.43 -35.83 7.31
CA MET A 1 48.33 -35.90 8.30
C MET A 1 47.23 -34.97 7.79
N ARG A 2 46.20 -35.51 7.13
CA ARG A 2 45.03 -34.75 6.66
C ARG A 2 44.01 -34.74 7.80
N ALA A 3 43.51 -33.57 8.17
CA ALA A 3 42.42 -33.43 9.13
C ALA A 3 41.09 -33.46 8.35
N ASP A 4 40.36 -34.56 8.48
CA ASP A 4 38.97 -34.66 8.04
C ASP A 4 38.08 -33.91 9.05
N TYR A 5 37.39 -32.87 8.60
CA TYR A 5 36.28 -32.26 9.34
C TYR A 5 34.97 -32.52 8.58
N PRO A 6 34.11 -33.45 9.03
CA PRO A 6 32.75 -33.54 8.53
C PRO A 6 31.85 -32.71 9.44
N LEU A 7 31.83 -31.40 9.26
CA LEU A 7 30.75 -30.56 9.81
C LEU A 7 29.74 -30.32 8.68
N SER A 8 28.86 -31.29 8.46
CA SER A 8 27.63 -31.05 7.70
C SER A 8 26.64 -30.36 8.63
N PHE A 9 26.47 -29.04 8.49
CA PHE A 9 25.34 -28.35 9.09
C PHE A 9 24.08 -28.85 8.38
N GLN A 10 23.37 -29.81 8.97
CA GLN A 10 21.99 -30.09 8.58
C GLN A 10 21.21 -28.83 8.91
N ARG A 11 20.85 -28.08 7.86
CA ARG A 11 19.92 -26.97 7.98
C ARG A 11 18.62 -27.59 8.47
N GLU A 12 18.29 -27.38 9.74
CA GLU A 12 16.96 -27.72 10.25
C GLU A 12 15.94 -27.15 9.27
N CYS A 13 14.95 -27.95 8.88
CA CYS A 13 13.88 -27.48 8.02
C CYS A 13 13.31 -26.22 8.65
N GLU A 14 13.51 -25.08 7.98
CA GLU A 14 12.96 -23.82 8.42
C GLU A 14 11.45 -24.02 8.61
N PRO A 15 10.88 -23.69 9.79
CA PRO A 15 9.47 -23.91 10.04
C PRO A 15 8.66 -23.23 8.93
N ALA A 16 7.60 -23.88 8.47
CA ALA A 16 6.76 -23.36 7.39
C ALA A 16 6.29 -21.94 7.76
N ARG A 17 6.75 -20.96 6.99
CA ARG A 17 6.37 -19.56 7.20
C ARG A 17 4.88 -19.42 6.98
N PRO A 18 4.16 -18.66 7.83
CA PRO A 18 2.74 -18.42 7.62
C PRO A 18 2.55 -17.71 6.27
N LEU A 19 1.52 -18.09 5.51
CA LEU A 19 1.30 -17.53 4.19
C LEU A 19 0.28 -16.39 4.24
N LEU A 20 0.56 -15.31 3.52
CA LEU A 20 -0.42 -14.30 3.13
C LEU A 20 -0.78 -14.52 1.66
N THR A 21 -2.05 -14.80 1.40
CA THR A 21 -2.62 -14.81 0.06
C THR A 21 -3.25 -13.45 -0.24
N ILE A 22 -2.81 -12.81 -1.32
CA ILE A 22 -3.45 -11.62 -1.88
C ILE A 22 -4.25 -12.07 -3.10
N ALA A 23 -5.57 -12.10 -2.96
CA ALA A 23 -6.51 -12.55 -3.98
C ALA A 23 -7.30 -11.37 -4.55
N THR A 24 -7.96 -11.66 -5.67
CA THR A 24 -9.00 -10.80 -6.24
C THR A 24 -10.38 -11.38 -5.91
N VAL A 25 -11.44 -10.58 -6.00
CA VAL A 25 -12.82 -11.08 -5.83
C VAL A 25 -13.12 -12.25 -6.78
N GLN A 26 -12.55 -12.24 -7.99
CA GLN A 26 -12.71 -13.30 -8.99
C GLN A 26 -11.99 -14.61 -8.62
N THR A 27 -10.93 -14.53 -7.81
CA THR A 27 -10.13 -15.70 -7.37
C THR A 27 -10.43 -16.13 -5.94
N ALA A 28 -11.39 -15.46 -5.29
CA ALA A 28 -11.84 -15.76 -3.94
C ALA A 28 -12.99 -16.78 -3.97
N SER A 29 -12.74 -18.02 -3.57
CA SER A 29 -13.77 -19.06 -3.46
C SER A 29 -14.40 -19.10 -2.07
N ALA A 30 -15.70 -19.43 -1.99
CA ALA A 30 -16.42 -19.54 -0.73
C ALA A 30 -15.78 -20.55 0.25
N ASP A 31 -15.21 -21.64 -0.29
CA ASP A 31 -14.49 -22.63 0.52
C ASP A 31 -13.21 -22.06 1.12
N ARG A 32 -12.42 -21.27 0.35
CA ARG A 32 -11.22 -20.60 0.86
C ARG A 32 -11.58 -19.63 2.00
N LEU A 33 -12.65 -18.85 1.84
CA LEU A 33 -13.15 -17.96 2.89
C LEU A 33 -13.55 -18.74 4.15
N ARG A 34 -14.26 -19.87 3.99
CA ARG A 34 -14.68 -20.72 5.11
C ARG A 34 -13.47 -21.31 5.85
N THR A 35 -12.46 -21.79 5.13
CA THR A 35 -11.23 -22.36 5.70
C THR A 35 -10.47 -21.33 6.54
N VAL A 36 -10.30 -20.10 6.02
CA VAL A 36 -9.66 -19.00 6.77
C VAL A 36 -10.45 -18.71 8.05
N ARG A 37 -11.77 -18.54 7.92
CA ARG A 37 -12.68 -18.21 9.03
C ARG A 37 -12.75 -19.31 10.11
N ASN A 38 -12.47 -20.55 9.75
CA ASN A 38 -12.37 -21.69 10.67
C ASN A 38 -10.96 -21.83 11.30
N GLY A 39 -10.01 -20.97 10.92
CA GLY A 39 -8.65 -20.95 11.48
C GLY A 39 -7.71 -22.00 10.90
N THR A 40 -8.13 -22.70 9.85
CA THR A 40 -7.33 -23.76 9.20
C THR A 40 -6.69 -23.30 7.89
N GLY A 41 -6.94 -22.06 7.48
CA GLY A 41 -6.43 -21.48 6.25
C GLY A 41 -5.36 -20.42 6.49
N ASP A 42 -4.64 -20.11 5.42
CA ASP A 42 -3.68 -19.02 5.38
C ASP A 42 -4.35 -17.65 5.53
N ARG A 43 -3.55 -16.65 5.81
CA ARG A 43 -4.07 -15.29 5.89
C ARG A 43 -4.53 -14.81 4.52
N LEU A 44 -5.66 -14.11 4.47
CA LEU A 44 -6.27 -13.72 3.19
C LEU A 44 -6.60 -12.22 3.15
N ALA A 45 -6.07 -11.55 2.13
CA ALA A 45 -6.51 -10.23 1.70
C ALA A 45 -7.19 -10.34 0.32
N ILE A 46 -8.35 -9.70 0.15
CA ILE A 46 -9.12 -9.71 -1.09
C ILE A 46 -9.25 -8.29 -1.62
N LEU A 47 -8.75 -8.06 -2.84
CA LEU A 47 -8.86 -6.79 -3.55
C LEU A 47 -9.95 -6.91 -4.62
N GLY A 48 -10.91 -6.00 -4.66
CA GLY A 48 -11.90 -6.00 -5.75
C GLY A 48 -13.05 -5.04 -5.53
N ASP A 49 -14.03 -5.10 -6.42
CA ASP A 49 -15.07 -4.10 -6.59
C ASP A 49 -16.49 -4.64 -6.37
N GLY A 50 -17.44 -3.70 -6.20
CA GLY A 50 -18.87 -3.93 -6.37
C GLY A 50 -19.58 -4.81 -5.33
N ASP A 51 -20.76 -5.29 -5.72
CA ASP A 51 -21.69 -6.05 -4.85
C ASP A 51 -21.17 -7.44 -4.46
N ALA A 52 -20.35 -8.05 -5.32
CA ALA A 52 -19.72 -9.34 -5.05
C ALA A 52 -18.84 -9.30 -3.79
N PHE A 53 -18.20 -8.16 -3.55
CA PHE A 53 -17.39 -7.92 -2.38
C PHE A 53 -18.22 -7.91 -1.08
N THR A 54 -19.39 -7.25 -1.10
CA THR A 54 -20.32 -7.20 0.04
C THR A 54 -20.94 -8.57 0.32
N ALA A 55 -21.20 -9.37 -0.72
CA ALA A 55 -21.72 -10.73 -0.57
C ALA A 55 -20.72 -11.71 0.06
N LEU A 56 -19.42 -11.48 -0.14
CA LEU A 56 -18.36 -12.31 0.40
C LEU A 56 -17.98 -11.96 1.85
N ALA A 57 -18.00 -10.67 2.21
CA ALA A 57 -17.55 -10.18 3.51
C ALA A 57 -18.53 -10.55 4.65
N ASP A 58 -17.99 -10.97 5.78
CA ASP A 58 -18.76 -11.10 7.02
C ASP A 58 -18.67 -9.80 7.82
N GLN A 59 -19.77 -9.06 7.85
CA GLN A 59 -19.85 -7.72 8.42
C GLN A 59 -19.59 -7.66 9.93
N THR A 60 -19.59 -8.80 10.62
CA THR A 60 -19.40 -8.84 12.08
C THR A 60 -17.95 -9.06 12.50
N ARG A 61 -17.09 -9.53 11.58
CA ARG A 61 -15.71 -9.93 11.89
C ARG A 61 -14.67 -9.43 10.90
N ASP A 62 -15.00 -9.36 9.61
CA ASP A 62 -14.03 -9.03 8.58
C ASP A 62 -13.77 -7.52 8.55
N VAL A 63 -12.60 -7.14 8.05
CA VAL A 63 -12.14 -5.75 8.07
C VAL A 63 -12.12 -5.20 6.65
N LEU A 64 -12.54 -3.95 6.49
CA LEU A 64 -12.62 -3.27 5.20
C LEU A 64 -11.72 -2.04 5.14
N ILE A 65 -10.81 -1.99 4.17
CA ILE A 65 -10.22 -0.75 3.68
C ILE A 65 -11.00 -0.31 2.43
N ASP A 66 -11.65 0.85 2.53
CA ASP A 66 -12.36 1.48 1.43
C ASP A 66 -11.76 2.89 1.21
N PRO A 67 -10.98 3.10 0.14
CA PRO A 67 -10.42 4.42 -0.18
C PRO A 67 -11.47 5.53 -0.28
N ALA A 68 -12.72 5.22 -0.62
CA ALA A 68 -13.80 6.21 -0.65
C ALA A 68 -14.17 6.71 0.74
N LEU A 69 -13.91 5.93 1.79
CA LEU A 69 -14.14 6.29 3.19
C LEU A 69 -12.91 6.96 3.83
N GLY A 70 -11.74 6.94 3.17
CA GLY A 70 -10.48 7.45 3.72
C GLY A 70 -10.10 6.77 5.04
N ASN A 71 -10.44 5.48 5.17
CA ASN A 71 -10.30 4.74 6.43
C ASN A 71 -9.01 3.94 6.54
N TRP A 72 -8.12 3.98 5.56
CA TRP A 72 -6.78 3.39 5.69
C TRP A 72 -5.91 4.20 6.66
N ASP A 73 -5.30 3.52 7.63
CA ASP A 73 -4.35 4.10 8.58
C ASP A 73 -2.91 4.08 8.04
N PHE A 74 -2.69 4.90 7.01
CA PHE A 74 -1.40 4.96 6.32
C PHE A 74 -0.21 5.22 7.25
N PHE A 75 -0.36 6.09 8.24
CA PHE A 75 0.75 6.48 9.11
C PHE A 75 1.10 5.40 10.14
N ALA A 76 0.10 4.67 10.65
CA ALA A 76 0.34 3.49 11.48
C ALA A 76 1.06 2.38 10.71
N ASP A 77 0.74 2.22 9.41
CA ASP A 77 1.38 1.23 8.55
C ASP A 77 2.80 1.68 8.10
N HIS A 78 3.10 2.98 8.05
CA HIS A 78 4.39 3.50 7.58
C HIS A 78 5.08 4.42 8.61
N PRO A 79 5.53 3.87 9.76
CA PRO A 79 6.11 4.66 10.85
C PRO A 79 7.51 5.21 10.53
N SER A 80 8.20 4.68 9.51
CA SER A 80 9.57 5.09 9.13
C SER A 80 9.65 5.57 7.69
N ASP A 81 10.67 6.37 7.39
CA ASP A 81 10.92 6.89 6.03
C ASP A 81 11.17 5.77 5.01
N TYR A 82 11.80 4.67 5.45
CA TYR A 82 11.98 3.48 4.63
C TYR A 82 10.63 2.85 4.24
N ALA A 83 9.73 2.67 5.22
CA ALA A 83 8.40 2.12 4.94
C ALA A 83 7.61 3.04 4.00
N ARG A 84 7.69 4.36 4.19
CA ARG A 84 6.99 5.34 3.34
C ARG A 84 7.47 5.31 1.89
N SER A 85 8.76 5.03 1.66
CA SER A 85 9.37 5.09 0.32
C SER A 85 8.68 4.14 -0.66
N SER A 86 8.45 2.88 -0.26
CA SER A 86 7.78 1.87 -1.09
C SER A 86 6.36 2.28 -1.51
N ALA A 87 5.57 2.78 -0.55
CA ALA A 87 4.22 3.29 -0.83
C ALA A 87 4.23 4.53 -1.74
N ILE A 88 5.21 5.44 -1.57
CA ILE A 88 5.38 6.62 -2.44
C ILE A 88 5.69 6.22 -3.88
N GLU A 89 6.48 5.18 -4.09
CA GLU A 89 6.74 4.66 -5.44
C GLU A 89 5.48 4.11 -6.09
N ALA A 90 4.59 3.50 -5.31
CA ALA A 90 3.31 3.00 -5.78
C ALA A 90 2.31 4.13 -6.08
N PHE A 91 2.33 5.22 -5.30
CA PHE A 91 1.54 6.42 -5.60
C PHE A 91 1.99 7.12 -6.88
N LEU A 92 3.29 7.11 -7.15
CA LEU A 92 3.92 7.82 -8.27
C LEU A 92 4.84 6.86 -9.03
N PRO A 93 4.30 5.92 -9.81
CA PRO A 93 5.12 5.02 -10.62
C PRO A 93 5.90 5.82 -11.66
N VAL A 94 7.12 5.37 -11.97
CA VAL A 94 7.91 5.97 -13.06
C VAL A 94 7.31 5.52 -14.39
N GLU A 95 6.37 6.30 -14.91
CA GLU A 95 5.86 6.11 -16.26
C GLU A 95 6.83 6.72 -17.28
N ASN A 96 7.08 6.02 -18.38
CA ASN A 96 8.04 6.41 -19.43
C ASN A 96 7.70 7.73 -20.16
N VAL A 97 6.63 8.44 -19.78
CA VAL A 97 6.01 9.52 -20.56
C VAL A 97 6.36 10.92 -20.05
N ARG A 98 6.63 11.10 -18.74
CA ARG A 98 7.08 12.38 -18.16
C ARG A 98 8.45 12.16 -17.56
N GLY A 99 9.45 12.87 -18.05
CA GLY A 99 10.87 12.64 -17.76
C GLY A 99 11.13 12.31 -16.28
N THR A 100 11.92 11.26 -16.06
CA THR A 100 12.19 10.62 -14.75
C THR A 100 12.51 11.61 -13.63
N ALA A 101 13.18 12.72 -13.95
CA ALA A 101 13.50 13.79 -13.00
C ALA A 101 12.28 14.39 -12.30
N PHE A 102 11.16 14.62 -13.02
CA PHE A 102 9.95 15.19 -12.42
C PHE A 102 9.28 14.20 -11.46
N THR A 103 9.28 12.91 -11.79
CA THR A 103 8.72 11.87 -10.93
C THR A 103 9.52 11.74 -9.64
N TYR A 104 10.86 11.75 -9.70
CA TYR A 104 11.67 11.72 -8.48
C TYR A 104 11.48 12.96 -7.60
N ALA A 105 11.43 14.15 -8.21
CA ALA A 105 11.10 15.36 -7.48
C ALA A 105 9.71 15.30 -6.82
N ALA A 106 8.72 14.78 -7.55
CA ALA A 106 7.36 14.56 -7.04
C ALA A 106 7.35 13.59 -5.85
N ARG A 107 8.05 12.46 -5.94
CA ARG A 107 8.21 11.51 -4.82
C ARG A 107 8.83 12.17 -3.60
N TYR A 108 9.86 13.00 -3.78
CA TYR A 108 10.49 13.74 -2.69
C TYR A 108 9.52 14.75 -2.04
N VAL A 109 8.79 15.53 -2.84
CA VAL A 109 7.77 16.47 -2.33
C VAL A 109 6.69 15.71 -1.55
N LEU A 110 6.22 14.58 -2.07
CA LEU A 110 5.24 13.74 -1.39
C LEU A 110 5.79 13.20 -0.06
N LEU A 111 7.05 12.70 -0.04
CA LEU A 111 7.70 12.24 1.19
C LEU A 111 7.76 13.35 2.25
N ARG A 112 8.15 14.57 1.86
CA ARG A 112 8.23 15.72 2.77
C ARG A 112 6.87 16.12 3.31
N ALA A 113 5.84 16.11 2.47
CA ALA A 113 4.47 16.40 2.90
C ALA A 113 3.93 15.33 3.86
N ILE A 114 4.15 14.04 3.57
CA ILE A 114 3.82 12.92 4.46
C ILE A 114 4.55 13.08 5.79
N THR A 115 5.85 13.36 5.77
CA THR A 115 6.66 13.53 6.99
C THR A 115 6.13 14.68 7.84
N HIS A 116 5.75 15.79 7.22
CA HIS A 116 5.17 16.93 7.92
C HIS A 116 3.84 16.58 8.59
N ILE A 117 2.88 16.05 7.83
CA ILE A 117 1.54 15.70 8.34
C ILE A 117 1.61 14.57 9.37
N GLY A 118 2.54 13.64 9.24
CA GLY A 118 2.73 12.56 10.22
C GLY A 118 3.20 13.03 11.60
N ASN A 119 3.59 14.30 11.75
CA ASN A 119 3.89 14.92 13.04
C ASN A 119 2.72 15.73 13.61
N GLU A 120 1.61 15.87 12.86
CA GLU A 120 0.40 16.55 13.32
C GLU A 120 -0.52 15.59 14.07
N PRO A 121 -1.32 16.07 15.04
CA PRO A 121 -2.38 15.26 15.63
C PRO A 121 -3.47 14.96 14.60
N ALA A 122 -3.96 13.72 14.57
CA ALA A 122 -5.00 13.26 13.63
C ALA A 122 -4.54 13.28 12.15
N GLU A 123 -3.31 12.82 11.94
CA GLU A 123 -2.67 12.62 10.66
C GLU A 123 -3.54 11.78 9.69
N THR A 124 -3.70 12.28 8.47
CA THR A 124 -4.47 11.62 7.41
C THR A 124 -3.85 11.86 6.04
N LEU A 125 -3.96 10.88 5.14
CA LEU A 125 -3.54 11.06 3.75
C LEU A 125 -4.29 12.20 3.07
N SER A 126 -5.54 12.47 3.48
CA SER A 126 -6.30 13.59 2.95
C SER A 126 -5.73 14.94 3.41
N GLY A 127 -5.12 15.01 4.60
CA GLY A 127 -4.29 16.13 5.05
C GLY A 127 -3.07 16.36 4.17
N VAL A 128 -2.36 15.29 3.78
CA VAL A 128 -1.23 15.34 2.82
C VAL A 128 -1.68 15.91 1.47
N ARG A 129 -2.80 15.41 0.94
CA ARG A 129 -3.42 15.93 -0.29
C ARG A 129 -3.74 17.43 -0.19
N ARG A 130 -4.38 17.87 0.90
CA ARG A 130 -4.72 19.29 1.13
C ARG A 130 -3.47 20.17 1.23
N LEU A 131 -2.44 19.71 1.95
CA LEU A 131 -1.17 20.41 2.07
C LEU A 131 -0.55 20.62 0.69
N ILE A 132 -0.37 19.56 -0.10
CA ILE A 132 0.24 19.65 -1.43
C ILE A 132 -0.57 20.54 -2.37
N HIS A 133 -1.90 20.46 -2.30
CA HIS A 133 -2.78 21.35 -3.06
C HIS A 133 -2.56 22.83 -2.69
N ALA A 134 -2.37 23.13 -1.40
CA ALA A 134 -2.16 24.49 -0.90
C ALA A 134 -0.73 25.03 -1.11
N LEU A 135 0.26 24.18 -1.39
CA LEU A 135 1.63 24.62 -1.60
C LEU A 135 1.75 25.53 -2.83
N PRO A 136 2.34 26.73 -2.70
CA PRO A 136 2.69 27.55 -3.85
C PRO A 136 3.85 26.94 -4.62
N ALA A 137 3.94 27.23 -5.93
CA ALA A 137 5.02 26.74 -6.79
C ALA A 137 6.41 27.14 -6.29
N SER A 138 6.53 28.33 -5.68
CA SER A 138 7.76 28.82 -5.07
C SER A 138 8.27 27.93 -3.94
N ALA A 139 7.38 27.46 -3.06
CA ALA A 139 7.76 26.57 -1.97
C ALA A 139 8.26 25.21 -2.49
N ILE A 140 7.66 24.70 -3.56
CA ILE A 140 8.08 23.44 -4.19
C ILE A 140 9.44 23.61 -4.88
N ALA A 141 9.64 24.73 -5.57
CA ALA A 141 10.92 25.07 -6.18
C ALA A 141 12.03 25.22 -5.12
N GLU A 142 11.75 25.91 -4.01
CA GLU A 142 12.68 26.10 -2.89
C GLU A 142 13.06 24.77 -2.24
N VAL A 143 12.09 23.89 -1.97
CA VAL A 143 12.34 22.56 -1.38
C VAL A 143 13.24 21.70 -2.29
N ALA A 144 13.24 21.94 -3.60
CA ALA A 144 14.09 21.28 -4.57
C ALA A 144 15.45 22.00 -4.80
N GLY A 145 15.73 23.09 -4.08
CA GLY A 145 16.98 23.84 -4.18
C GLY A 145 17.05 24.79 -5.39
N HIS A 146 15.92 25.15 -5.99
CA HIS A 146 15.85 26.15 -7.05
C HIS A 146 15.59 27.55 -6.49
N ASP A 147 16.02 28.58 -7.21
CA ASP A 147 15.71 29.98 -6.90
C ASP A 147 14.19 30.24 -7.08
N PRO A 148 13.44 30.55 -6.01
CA PRO A 148 11.99 30.75 -6.07
C PRO A 148 11.58 32.05 -6.77
N SER A 149 12.52 32.96 -7.07
CA SER A 149 12.27 34.15 -7.87
C SER A 149 12.38 33.90 -9.38
N CYS A 150 12.96 32.77 -9.79
CA CYS A 150 13.17 32.43 -11.20
C CYS A 150 11.88 31.90 -11.86
N PRO A 151 11.38 32.53 -12.94
CA PRO A 151 10.15 32.08 -13.62
C PRO A 151 10.21 30.64 -14.16
N GLN A 152 11.40 30.13 -14.49
CA GLN A 152 11.57 28.75 -14.92
C GLN A 152 11.44 27.77 -13.75
N ALA A 153 11.97 28.12 -12.58
CA ALA A 153 11.84 27.33 -11.36
C ALA A 153 10.39 27.24 -10.90
N LEU A 154 9.62 28.33 -11.02
CA LEU A 154 8.19 28.33 -10.72
C LEU A 154 7.40 27.38 -11.62
N ARG A 155 7.61 27.44 -12.94
CA ARG A 155 6.98 26.50 -13.90
C ARG A 155 7.36 25.04 -13.62
N TRP A 156 8.61 24.80 -13.22
CA TRP A 156 9.07 23.49 -12.80
C TRP A 156 8.32 23.03 -11.54
N GLY A 157 8.20 23.89 -10.52
CA GLY A 157 7.47 23.62 -9.28
C GLY A 157 5.99 23.31 -9.52
N GLU A 158 5.34 24.02 -10.44
CA GLU A 158 3.97 23.73 -10.87
C GLU A 158 3.86 22.33 -11.51
N THR A 159 4.82 21.98 -12.37
CA THR A 159 4.86 20.67 -13.04
C THR A 159 5.04 19.53 -12.03
N VAL A 160 5.93 19.72 -11.04
CA VAL A 160 6.12 18.76 -9.95
C VAL A 160 4.85 18.63 -9.13
N ARG A 161 4.23 19.74 -8.72
CA ARG A 161 2.96 19.71 -7.97
C ARG A 161 1.88 18.96 -8.72
N ALA A 162 1.71 19.24 -10.02
CA ALA A 162 0.74 18.57 -10.86
C ALA A 162 1.01 17.05 -10.94
N THR A 163 2.27 16.66 -11.05
CA THR A 163 2.69 15.25 -11.06
C THR A 163 2.34 14.55 -9.75
N VAL A 164 2.61 15.17 -8.60
CA VAL A 164 2.21 14.62 -7.29
C VAL A 164 0.70 14.49 -7.21
N MET A 165 -0.03 15.54 -7.61
CA MET A 165 -1.50 15.55 -7.55
C MET A 165 -2.14 14.47 -8.42
N THR A 166 -1.54 14.07 -9.55
CA THR A 166 -2.04 12.94 -10.35
C THR A 166 -2.11 11.64 -9.52
N GLY A 167 -1.12 11.39 -8.66
CA GLY A 167 -1.08 10.19 -7.81
C GLY A 167 -2.03 10.23 -6.62
N ILE A 168 -2.33 11.42 -6.08
CA ILE A 168 -3.04 11.56 -4.78
C ILE A 168 -4.39 12.29 -4.84
N ALA A 169 -4.82 12.78 -6.00
CA ALA A 169 -6.06 13.54 -6.13
C ALA A 169 -7.30 12.77 -5.64
N GLY A 170 -7.31 11.44 -5.85
CA GLY A 170 -8.41 10.55 -5.50
C GLY A 170 -8.54 10.21 -4.00
N ILE A 171 -7.57 10.59 -3.17
CA ILE A 171 -7.57 10.29 -1.73
C ILE A 171 -8.76 11.00 -1.07
N ALA A 172 -9.67 10.25 -0.48
CA ALA A 172 -10.84 10.79 0.19
C ALA A 172 -10.51 11.41 1.54
N ASP A 173 -11.36 12.32 2.01
CA ASP A 173 -11.36 12.70 3.41
C ASP A 173 -11.91 11.56 4.27
N ARG A 174 -11.34 11.39 5.47
CA ARG A 174 -11.80 10.39 6.42
C ARG A 174 -13.27 10.64 6.76
N THR A 175 -14.12 9.63 6.52
CA THR A 175 -15.53 9.70 6.88
C THR A 175 -15.67 9.70 8.41
N PRO A 176 -16.36 10.69 9.01
CA PRO A 176 -16.57 10.73 10.46
C PRO A 176 -17.26 9.47 10.99
N GLY A 177 -16.77 8.96 12.11
CA GLY A 177 -17.33 7.76 12.76
C GLY A 177 -16.88 6.42 12.16
N ILE A 178 -16.16 6.41 11.03
CA ILE A 178 -15.53 5.20 10.51
C ILE A 178 -14.16 5.01 11.17
N ALA A 179 -13.94 3.84 11.75
CA ALA A 179 -12.67 3.50 12.38
C ALA A 179 -11.56 3.33 11.34
N PRO A 180 -10.33 3.81 11.64
CA PRO A 180 -9.19 3.58 10.78
C PRO A 180 -8.77 2.10 10.82
N VAL A 181 -8.27 1.60 9.69
CA VAL A 181 -7.81 0.24 9.49
C VAL A 181 -6.32 0.24 9.15
N SER A 182 -5.53 -0.47 9.96
CA SER A 182 -4.10 -0.69 9.73
C SER A 182 -3.85 -2.13 9.28
N ILE A 183 -3.06 -2.27 8.22
CA ILE A 183 -2.57 -3.56 7.72
C ILE A 183 -1.69 -4.22 8.78
N ALA A 184 -0.79 -3.47 9.41
CA ALA A 184 0.09 -3.98 10.46
C ALA A 184 -0.67 -4.48 11.70
N ARG A 185 -1.78 -3.83 12.07
CA ARG A 185 -2.65 -4.30 13.15
C ARG A 185 -3.48 -5.51 12.74
N TRP A 186 -3.98 -5.54 11.50
CA TRP A 186 -4.67 -6.71 10.96
C TRP A 186 -3.74 -7.93 10.95
N LEU A 187 -2.62 -7.86 10.22
CA LEU A 187 -1.24 -8.21 10.67
C LEU A 187 -1.03 -9.03 11.95
N ALA A 188 -1.21 -8.36 13.08
CA ALA A 188 -0.96 -8.94 14.40
C ALA A 188 -2.21 -9.59 15.03
N GLY A 189 -3.38 -9.38 14.42
CA GLY A 189 -4.67 -9.86 14.92
C GLY A 189 -4.98 -11.33 14.54
N PRO A 190 -6.22 -11.76 14.81
CA PRO A 190 -6.66 -13.14 14.54
C PRO A 190 -6.53 -13.52 13.06
N SER A 191 -5.99 -14.70 12.76
CA SER A 191 -5.87 -15.23 11.39
C SER A 191 -7.21 -15.56 10.74
N THR A 192 -8.29 -15.65 11.53
CA THR A 192 -9.65 -15.93 11.08
C THR A 192 -10.37 -14.73 10.46
N VAL A 193 -9.75 -13.54 10.52
CA VAL A 193 -10.29 -12.28 10.02
C VAL A 193 -9.72 -11.99 8.63
N ILE A 194 -10.59 -11.83 7.64
CA ILE A 194 -10.19 -11.52 6.26
C ILE A 194 -10.12 -10.01 6.08
N LEU A 195 -9.06 -9.53 5.40
CA LEU A 195 -8.97 -8.14 4.99
C LEU A 195 -9.55 -7.97 3.59
N PHE A 196 -10.49 -7.05 3.48
CA PHE A 196 -11.16 -6.67 2.26
C PHE A 196 -10.68 -5.28 1.87
N VAL A 197 -10.21 -5.11 0.63
CA VAL A 197 -9.76 -3.82 0.08
C VAL A 197 -10.60 -3.48 -1.15
N ARG A 198 -11.51 -2.50 -0.99
CA ARG A 198 -12.43 -2.14 -2.06
C ARG A 198 -11.71 -1.34 -3.14
N ARG A 199 -11.88 -1.76 -4.39
CA ARG A 199 -11.50 -1.02 -5.60
C ARG A 199 -12.74 -0.29 -6.13
N ASP A 200 -12.58 1.00 -6.41
CA ASP A 200 -13.58 1.80 -7.11
C ASP A 200 -13.11 1.99 -8.56
N PRO A 201 -13.80 1.41 -9.57
CA PRO A 201 -13.41 1.54 -10.97
C PRO A 201 -13.51 2.99 -11.48
N GLY A 202 -14.22 3.88 -10.78
CA GLY A 202 -14.31 5.30 -11.09
C GLY A 202 -13.17 6.17 -10.52
N ARG A 203 -12.24 5.59 -9.74
CA ARG A 203 -11.14 6.33 -9.09
C ARG A 203 -9.76 5.85 -9.54
N PRO A 204 -8.74 6.73 -9.51
CA PRO A 204 -7.35 6.33 -9.74
C PRO A 204 -6.92 5.22 -8.78
N SER A 205 -6.24 4.20 -9.31
CA SER A 205 -5.84 3.00 -8.57
C SER A 205 -4.54 3.11 -7.78
N TYR A 206 -3.94 4.31 -7.70
CA TYR A 206 -2.64 4.51 -7.06
C TYR A 206 -2.66 4.21 -5.55
N GLU A 207 -3.73 4.60 -4.84
CA GLU A 207 -3.88 4.25 -3.41
C GLU A 207 -4.04 2.74 -3.20
N ILE A 208 -4.79 2.06 -4.07
CA ILE A 208 -4.91 0.60 -4.06
C ILE A 208 -3.54 -0.07 -4.31
N SER A 209 -2.76 0.49 -5.22
CA SER A 209 -1.41 -0.01 -5.52
C SER A 209 -0.50 0.17 -4.31
N ALA A 210 -0.60 1.30 -3.60
CA ALA A 210 0.12 1.55 -2.37
C ALA A 210 -0.30 0.59 -1.24
N ILE A 211 -1.60 0.29 -1.10
CA ILE A 211 -2.11 -0.72 -0.15
C ILE A 211 -1.58 -2.12 -0.49
N GLU A 212 -1.56 -2.51 -1.77
CA GLU A 212 -1.03 -3.80 -2.22
C GLU A 212 0.48 -3.94 -1.92
N VAL A 213 1.24 -2.87 -2.10
CA VAL A 213 2.66 -2.81 -1.74
C VAL A 213 2.83 -2.90 -0.21
N ALA A 214 2.06 -2.13 0.56
CA ALA A 214 2.10 -2.18 2.03
C ALA A 214 1.77 -3.59 2.57
N LEU A 215 0.81 -4.29 1.97
CA LEU A 215 0.50 -5.69 2.30
C LEU A 215 1.72 -6.60 2.13
N ARG A 216 2.46 -6.45 1.03
CA ARG A 216 3.67 -7.25 0.77
C ARG A 216 4.79 -6.91 1.73
N ASP A 217 5.03 -5.63 1.96
CA ASP A 217 6.12 -5.16 2.82
C ASP A 217 5.88 -5.60 4.27
N HIS A 218 4.67 -5.44 4.79
CA HIS A 218 4.35 -5.90 6.14
C HIS A 218 4.34 -7.42 6.27
N ALA A 219 3.90 -8.14 5.24
CA ALA A 219 4.00 -9.60 5.22
C ALA A 219 5.47 -10.04 5.32
N MET A 220 6.35 -9.47 4.49
CA MET A 220 7.79 -9.74 4.53
C MET A 220 8.39 -9.45 5.92
N LEU A 221 8.09 -8.28 6.49
CA LEU A 221 8.59 -7.87 7.80
C LEU A 221 8.04 -8.74 8.95
N SER A 222 6.83 -9.27 8.79
CA SER A 222 6.19 -10.16 9.76
C SER A 222 6.55 -11.64 9.55
N GLY A 223 7.48 -11.95 8.62
CA GLY A 223 7.93 -13.31 8.34
C GLY A 223 6.95 -14.15 7.52
N PHE A 224 5.94 -13.54 6.90
CA PHE A 224 5.02 -14.22 6.00
C PHE A 224 5.63 -14.40 4.61
N SER A 225 5.34 -15.55 4.00
CA SER A 225 5.48 -15.69 2.55
C SER A 225 4.25 -15.06 1.87
N THR A 226 4.42 -14.40 0.73
CA THR A 226 3.31 -13.80 -0.02
C THR A 226 3.01 -14.61 -1.28
N HIS A 227 1.75 -14.95 -1.49
CA HIS A 227 1.28 -15.63 -2.70
C HIS A 227 0.19 -14.81 -3.39
N ARG A 228 0.27 -14.66 -4.71
CA ARG A 228 -0.75 -13.99 -5.53
C ARG A 228 -1.57 -15.06 -6.26
N SER A 229 -2.88 -15.09 -6.02
CA SER A 229 -3.76 -16.12 -6.60
C SER A 229 -3.82 -16.13 -8.14
N ASP A 230 -3.47 -15.02 -8.80
CA ASP A 230 -3.44 -14.93 -10.27
C ASP A 230 -2.34 -15.82 -10.90
N ASP A 231 -1.32 -16.22 -10.12
CA ASP A 231 -0.22 -17.07 -10.60
C ASP A 231 -0.65 -18.55 -10.78
N GLU A 232 -1.66 -19.02 -10.03
CA GLU A 232 -2.22 -20.38 -10.20
C GLU A 232 -2.94 -20.52 -11.55
N ALA A 233 -3.69 -19.50 -11.98
CA ALA A 233 -4.41 -19.52 -13.25
C ALA A 233 -3.48 -19.59 -14.48
N ARG A 234 -2.23 -19.11 -14.36
CA ARG A 234 -1.21 -19.23 -15.40
C ARG A 234 -0.46 -20.55 -15.33
N SER A 235 -0.31 -21.15 -14.15
CA SER A 235 0.37 -22.44 -13.99
C SER A 235 -0.48 -23.64 -14.43
N THR A 236 -1.80 -23.54 -14.39
CA THR A 236 -2.72 -24.58 -14.90
C THR A 236 -2.96 -24.49 -16.41
N GLY A 237 -2.35 -23.51 -17.08
CA GLY A 237 -2.50 -23.22 -18.51
C GLY A 237 -1.27 -23.52 -19.34
N ARG A 238 -0.55 -24.63 -19.10
CA ARG A 238 0.42 -25.17 -20.06
C ARG A 238 -0.18 -26.38 -20.80
N PRO A 239 -0.12 -26.42 -22.14
CA PRO A 239 -0.54 -27.59 -22.92
C PRO A 239 0.34 -28.81 -22.65
#